data_AF-A0A1F5XF75-F1
#
_entry.id   AF-A0A1F5XF75-F1
#
_cell.length_a   1.000
_cell.length_b   1.000
_cell.length_c   1.000
_cell.angle_alpha   90.00
_cell.angle_beta   90.00
_cell.angle_gamma   90.00
#
_symmetry.space_group_name_H-M   'P 1'
#
loop_
_entity.id
_entity.type
_entity.pdbx_description
1 polymer ?
#
loop_
_entity_poly.entity_id
_entity_poly.type
_entity_poly.pdbx_seq_one_letter_code
_entity_poly.pdbx_strand_id
1 'polypeptide(L)'
;MDYGFLADATATTHFAIIVAVFIGLLISFRYRRFRPWEAGILLSVIVLWSYYGNCPLTIVEQYLRNLAGEAANLTDVGFMPYYANKFFAISLSSRIVQRTTFFTGGAFFAASLEWLAPFFHMEIFKFRKSFRKFRKLAWG
;
A
#
# COMPACT_ATOMS: atom_id res chain seq x y z
N MET A 1 4.08 -18.73 -25.95
CA MET A 1 4.03 -17.33 -25.48
C MET A 1 5.35 -17.04 -24.82
N ASP A 2 5.91 -15.85 -25.01
CA ASP A 2 7.16 -15.50 -24.35
C ASP A 2 6.88 -15.18 -22.87
N TYR A 3 6.99 -16.20 -22.03
CA TYR A 3 6.78 -16.08 -20.59
C TYR A 3 7.83 -15.16 -19.95
N GLY A 4 9.01 -15.01 -20.57
CA GLY A 4 10.02 -14.04 -20.17
C GLY A 4 9.54 -12.61 -20.38
N PHE A 5 8.98 -12.32 -21.56
CA PHE A 5 8.37 -10.99 -21.83
C PHE A 5 7.25 -10.65 -20.84
N LEU A 6 6.38 -11.62 -20.51
CA LEU A 6 5.32 -11.41 -19.51
C LEU A 6 5.90 -11.17 -18.11
N ALA A 7 6.95 -11.90 -17.72
CA ALA A 7 7.63 -11.68 -16.45
C ALA A 7 8.21 -10.25 -16.37
N ASP A 8 8.89 -9.79 -17.43
CA ASP A 8 9.45 -8.44 -17.48
C ASP A 8 8.38 -7.36 -17.52
N ALA A 9 7.25 -7.60 -18.20
CA ALA A 9 6.09 -6.72 -18.17
C ALA A 9 5.50 -6.60 -16.76
N THR A 10 5.40 -7.71 -16.02
CA THR A 10 4.94 -7.68 -14.62
C THR A 10 5.90 -6.95 -13.70
N ALA A 11 7.21 -7.13 -13.88
CA ALA A 11 8.23 -6.41 -13.12
C ALA A 11 8.18 -4.91 -13.38
N THR A 12 8.05 -4.51 -14.64
CA THR A 12 7.94 -3.10 -15.06
C THR A 12 6.67 -2.46 -14.50
N THR A 13 5.54 -3.18 -14.55
CA THR A 13 4.27 -2.72 -13.98
C THR A 13 4.38 -2.54 -12.47
N HIS A 14 5.02 -3.48 -11.77
CA HIS A 14 5.25 -3.38 -10.34
C HIS A 14 6.11 -2.17 -9.99
N PHE A 15 7.19 -1.92 -10.75
CA PHE A 15 8.03 -0.74 -10.57
C PHE A 15 7.26 0.56 -10.82
N ALA A 16 6.44 0.63 -11.88
CA ALA A 16 5.60 1.78 -12.17
C ALA A 16 4.59 2.08 -11.05
N ILE A 17 4.00 1.06 -10.43
CA ILE A 17 3.11 1.22 -9.28
C ILE A 17 3.86 1.81 -8.08
N ILE A 18 5.07 1.34 -7.79
CA ILE A 18 5.90 1.88 -6.71
C ILE A 18 6.18 3.38 -6.95
N VAL A 19 6.57 3.75 -8.17
CA VAL A 19 6.78 5.16 -8.55
C VAL A 19 5.50 5.97 -8.41
N ALA A 20 4.36 5.44 -8.86
CA ALA A 20 3.06 6.10 -8.73
C ALA A 20 2.66 6.32 -7.26
N VAL A 21 2.98 5.40 -6.35
CA VAL A 21 2.76 5.58 -4.91
C VAL A 21 3.61 6.72 -4.36
N PHE A 22 4.90 6.81 -4.73
CA PHE A 22 5.76 7.93 -4.33
C PHE A 22 5.25 9.28 -4.85
N ILE A 23 4.81 9.33 -6.11
CA ILE A 23 4.19 10.53 -6.68
C ILE A 23 2.89 10.87 -5.93
N GLY A 24 2.05 9.87 -5.65
CA GLY A 24 0.83 10.03 -4.87
C GLY A 24 1.07 10.61 -3.47
N LEU A 25 2.13 10.14 -2.79
CA LEU A 25 2.58 10.66 -1.50
C LEU A 25 3.04 12.13 -1.58
N LEU A 26 3.74 12.52 -2.65
CA LEU A 26 4.13 13.92 -2.87
C LEU A 26 2.90 14.81 -3.14
N ILE A 27 1.95 14.32 -3.93
CA ILE A 27 0.71 15.04 -4.23
C ILE A 27 -0.15 15.19 -2.98
N SER A 28 -0.26 14.17 -2.13
CA SER A 28 -1.04 14.21 -0.89
C SER A 28 -0.47 15.22 0.11
N PHE A 29 0.87 15.32 0.17
CA PHE A 29 1.57 16.31 0.98
C PHE A 29 1.25 17.74 0.51
N ARG A 30 1.19 17.95 -0.81
CA ARG A 30 0.85 19.24 -1.41
C ARG A 30 -0.64 19.59 -1.30
N TYR A 31 -1.52 18.59 -1.43
CA TYR A 31 -2.97 18.75 -1.50
C TYR A 31 -3.66 17.92 -0.42
N ARG A 32 -3.84 18.55 0.75
CA ARG A 32 -4.39 17.93 1.98
C ARG A 32 -5.75 17.25 1.81
N ARG A 33 -6.52 17.56 0.77
CA ARG A 33 -7.83 16.93 0.46
C ARG A 33 -7.73 15.45 0.11
N PHE A 34 -6.59 15.00 -0.42
CA PHE A 34 -6.42 13.61 -0.87
C PHE A 34 -5.91 12.65 0.22
N ARG A 35 -5.59 13.16 1.42
CA ARG A 35 -5.05 12.36 2.53
C ARG A 35 -5.93 11.17 2.97
N PRO A 36 -7.28 11.26 3.00
CA PRO A 36 -8.12 10.11 3.35
C PRO A 36 -8.07 8.99 2.29
N TRP A 37 -8.01 9.37 1.01
CA TRP A 37 -7.91 8.42 -0.09
C TRP A 37 -6.57 7.68 -0.06
N GLU A 38 -5.50 8.42 0.19
CA GLU A 38 -4.17 7.86 0.40
C GLU A 38 -4.12 6.91 1.59
N ALA A 39 -4.70 7.29 2.73
CA ALA A 39 -4.77 6.42 3.91
C ALA A 39 -5.50 5.10 3.62
N GLY A 40 -6.61 5.17 2.87
CA GLY A 40 -7.36 3.98 2.44
C GLY A 40 -6.54 3.07 1.51
N ILE A 41 -5.82 3.65 0.55
CA ILE A 41 -4.94 2.91 -0.37
C ILE A 41 -3.74 2.31 0.38
N LEU A 42 -3.10 3.05 1.29
CA LEU A 42 -2.01 2.54 2.11
C LEU A 42 -2.48 1.39 3.01
N LEU A 43 -3.64 1.53 3.65
CA LEU A 43 -4.22 0.48 4.48
C LEU A 43 -4.51 -0.77 3.64
N SER A 44 -5.11 -0.61 2.46
CA SER A 44 -5.42 -1.75 1.59
C SER A 44 -4.14 -2.45 1.14
N VAL A 45 -3.09 -1.71 0.75
CA VAL A 45 -1.79 -2.26 0.38
C VAL A 45 -1.15 -3.01 1.55
N ILE A 46 -1.18 -2.47 2.77
CA ILE A 46 -0.66 -3.12 3.98
C ILE A 46 -1.40 -4.44 4.26
N VAL A 47 -2.74 -4.43 4.16
CA VAL A 47 -3.56 -5.63 4.38
C VAL A 47 -3.27 -6.69 3.33
N LEU A 48 -3.24 -6.29 2.05
CA LEU A 48 -2.97 -7.19 0.93
C LEU A 48 -1.58 -7.81 1.07
N TRP A 49 -0.60 -6.99 1.45
CA TRP A 49 0.76 -7.46 1.67
C TRP A 49 0.90 -8.38 2.89
N SER A 50 0.17 -8.10 3.98
CA SER A 50 0.12 -8.96 5.16
C SER A 50 -0.56 -10.30 4.89
N TYR A 51 -1.55 -10.35 3.99
CA TYR A 51 -2.30 -11.57 3.68
C TYR A 51 -1.49 -12.54 2.82
N TYR A 52 -0.80 -12.03 1.80
CA TYR A 52 -0.04 -12.85 0.86
C TYR A 52 1.44 -13.02 1.24
N GLY A 53 1.92 -12.34 2.28
CA GLY A 53 3.33 -12.34 2.71
C GLY A 53 4.30 -11.65 1.72
N ASN A 54 3.85 -11.43 0.49
CA ASN A 54 4.53 -10.75 -0.61
C ASN A 54 3.52 -9.94 -1.42
N CYS A 55 3.99 -9.02 -2.26
CA CYS A 55 3.11 -8.34 -3.21
C CYS A 55 2.62 -9.37 -4.25
N PRO A 56 1.31 -9.47 -4.55
CA PRO A 56 0.77 -10.46 -5.48
C PRO A 56 1.44 -10.40 -6.87
N LEU A 57 1.82 -9.21 -7.34
CA LEU A 57 2.58 -9.08 -8.59
C LEU A 57 3.93 -9.80 -8.56
N THR A 58 4.58 -9.89 -7.38
CA THR A 58 5.86 -10.61 -7.21
C THR A 58 5.66 -12.12 -7.34
N ILE A 59 4.53 -12.63 -6.83
CA ILE A 59 4.17 -14.05 -6.93
C ILE A 59 3.91 -14.40 -8.40
N VAL A 60 3.19 -13.53 -9.11
CA VAL A 60 2.93 -13.69 -10.55
C VAL A 60 4.23 -13.62 -11.35
N GLU A 61 5.12 -12.68 -11.05
CA GLU A 61 6.44 -12.59 -11.70
C GLU A 61 7.26 -13.87 -11.49
N GLN A 62 7.36 -14.36 -10.25
CA GLN A 62 8.08 -15.61 -9.96
C GLN A 62 7.48 -16.80 -10.72
N TYR A 63 6.15 -16.88 -10.79
CA TYR A 63 5.47 -17.93 -11.53
C TYR A 63 5.82 -17.89 -13.03
N LEU A 64 5.78 -16.70 -13.64
CA LEU A 64 6.14 -16.50 -15.05
C LEU A 64 7.62 -16.79 -15.31
N ARG A 65 8.52 -16.35 -14.41
CA ARG A 65 9.95 -16.64 -14.48
C ARG A 65 10.26 -18.13 -14.35
N ASN A 66 9.55 -18.85 -13.48
CA ASN A 66 9.68 -20.31 -13.37
C ASN A 66 9.26 -21.01 -14.67
N LEU A 67 8.18 -20.56 -15.32
CA LEU A 67 7.74 -21.09 -16.62
C LEU A 67 8.72 -20.77 -17.75
N ALA A 68 9.43 -19.64 -17.66
CA ALA A 68 10.48 -19.24 -18.60
C ALA A 68 11.84 -19.94 -18.35
N GLY A 69 11.99 -20.69 -17.24
CA GLY A 69 13.26 -21.31 -16.85
C GLY A 69 14.24 -20.37 -16.14
N GLU A 70 13.82 -19.15 -15.78
CA GLU A 70 14.63 -18.11 -15.14
C GLU A 70 14.30 -17.93 -13.65
N ALA A 71 14.31 -19.03 -12.88
CA ALA A 71 13.92 -18.99 -11.47
C ALA A 71 14.79 -18.01 -10.65
N ALA A 72 14.16 -16.96 -10.10
CA ALA A 72 14.83 -15.86 -9.41
C ALA A 72 14.62 -15.84 -7.88
N ASN A 73 13.89 -16.81 -7.31
CA ASN A 73 13.49 -16.89 -5.89
C ASN A 73 12.95 -15.56 -5.31
N LEU A 74 12.18 -14.82 -6.11
CA LEU A 74 11.59 -13.51 -5.77
C LEU A 74 10.66 -13.59 -4.55
N THR A 75 10.02 -14.73 -4.31
CA THR A 75 9.12 -14.94 -3.16
C THR A 75 9.86 -15.00 -1.83
N ASP A 76 11.12 -15.44 -1.82
CA ASP A 76 11.92 -15.55 -0.60
C ASP A 76 12.74 -14.29 -0.34
N VAL A 77 13.30 -13.73 -1.42
CA VAL A 77 14.18 -12.55 -1.35
C VAL A 77 13.37 -11.25 -1.32
N GLY A 78 12.21 -11.23 -1.98
CA GLY A 78 11.39 -10.04 -2.19
C GLY A 78 11.80 -9.26 -3.44
N PHE A 79 10.83 -8.58 -4.06
CA PHE A 79 11.01 -7.81 -5.29
C PHE A 79 12.10 -6.73 -5.15
N MET A 80 11.97 -5.84 -4.16
CA MET A 80 12.89 -4.70 -4.01
C MET A 80 14.33 -5.13 -3.67
N PRO A 81 14.58 -6.07 -2.73
CA PRO A 81 15.91 -6.61 -2.51
C PRO A 81 16.54 -7.27 -3.73
N TYR A 82 15.76 -8.05 -4.49
CA TYR A 82 16.25 -8.72 -5.70
C TYR A 82 16.72 -7.71 -6.74
N TYR A 83 15.89 -6.70 -7.06
CA TYR A 83 16.23 -5.69 -8.06
C TYR A 83 17.30 -4.70 -7.58
N ALA A 84 17.37 -4.39 -6.29
CA ALA A 84 18.44 -3.59 -5.71
C ALA A 84 19.81 -4.28 -5.86
N ASN A 85 19.85 -5.59 -5.62
CA ASN A 85 21.06 -6.38 -5.85
C ASN A 85 21.37 -6.47 -7.36
N LYS A 86 20.38 -6.81 -8.19
CA LYS A 86 20.55 -7.00 -9.64
C LYS A 86 21.09 -5.75 -10.36
N PHE A 87 20.61 -4.55 -10.01
CA PHE A 87 20.99 -3.32 -10.71
C PHE A 87 22.08 -2.51 -10.03
N PHE A 88 22.16 -2.54 -8.70
CA PHE A 88 23.06 -1.68 -7.94
C PHE A 88 24.11 -2.46 -7.12
N ALA A 89 24.08 -3.80 -7.17
CA ALA A 89 24.90 -4.69 -6.33
C ALA A 89 24.74 -4.42 -4.82
N ILE A 90 23.57 -3.90 -4.40
CA ILE A 90 23.28 -3.60 -3.00
C ILE A 90 22.52 -4.78 -2.37
N SER A 91 23.13 -5.44 -1.39
CA SER A 91 22.46 -6.49 -0.61
C SER A 91 21.55 -5.87 0.46
N LEU A 92 20.26 -5.77 0.16
CA LEU A 92 19.25 -5.37 1.15
C LEU A 92 18.59 -6.61 1.76
N SER A 93 18.39 -6.61 3.08
CA SER A 93 17.59 -7.66 3.72
C SER A 93 16.10 -7.40 3.50
N SER A 94 15.35 -8.44 3.15
CA SER A 94 13.88 -8.40 3.05
C SER A 94 13.21 -7.87 4.32
N ARG A 95 13.76 -8.21 5.50
CA ARG A 95 13.28 -7.70 6.80
C ARG A 95 13.44 -6.20 6.95
N ILE A 96 14.51 -5.61 6.39
CA ILE A 96 14.75 -4.16 6.47
C ILE A 96 13.70 -3.46 5.61
N VAL A 97 13.55 -3.88 4.35
CA VAL A 97 12.53 -3.34 3.44
C VAL A 97 11.15 -3.45 4.07
N GLN A 98 10.86 -4.57 4.73
CA GLN A 98 9.58 -4.78 5.38
C GLN A 98 9.30 -3.85 6.55
N ARG A 99 10.27 -3.71 7.45
CA ARG A 99 10.16 -2.79 8.58
C ARG A 99 10.01 -1.35 8.11
N THR A 100 10.78 -0.92 7.12
CA THR A 100 10.70 0.45 6.59
C THR A 100 9.36 0.71 5.92
N THR A 101 8.82 -0.24 5.15
CA THR A 101 7.52 -0.08 4.50
C THR A 101 6.38 -0.01 5.51
N PHE A 102 6.35 -0.91 6.51
CA PHE A 102 5.33 -0.85 7.57
C PHE A 102 5.46 0.40 8.42
N PHE A 103 6.67 0.81 8.79
CA PHE A 103 6.88 2.02 9.57
C PHE A 103 6.41 3.26 8.80
N THR A 104 6.81 3.38 7.54
CA THR A 104 6.43 4.51 6.68
C THR A 104 4.93 4.53 6.45
N GLY A 105 4.33 3.41 6.08
CA GLY A 105 2.88 3.28 5.89
C GLY A 105 2.09 3.58 7.18
N GLY A 106 2.58 3.09 8.32
CA GLY A 106 2.00 3.37 9.64
C GLY A 106 2.09 4.84 10.04
N ALA A 107 3.23 5.50 9.78
CA ALA A 107 3.41 6.92 10.04
C ALA A 107 2.47 7.79 9.18
N PHE A 108 2.34 7.48 7.89
CA PHE A 108 1.39 8.17 7.01
C PHE A 108 -0.06 7.92 7.42
N PHE A 109 -0.39 6.68 7.82
CA PHE A 109 -1.71 6.35 8.32
C PHE A 109 -2.04 7.12 9.62
N ALA A 110 -1.12 7.17 10.58
CA ALA A 110 -1.30 7.94 11.82
C ALA A 110 -1.49 9.44 11.52
N ALA A 111 -0.67 9.99 10.63
CA ALA A 111 -0.80 11.38 10.21
C ALA A 111 -2.16 11.66 9.54
N SER A 112 -2.72 10.68 8.83
CA SER A 112 -4.05 10.80 8.20
C SER A 112 -5.20 10.75 9.22
N LEU A 113 -5.06 9.96 10.29
CA LEU A 113 -6.05 9.88 11.37
C LEU A 113 -6.14 11.19 12.15
N GLU A 114 -5.00 11.80 12.48
CA GLU A 114 -4.97 13.15 13.10
C GLU A 114 -5.72 14.19 12.27
N TRP A 115 -5.67 14.06 10.94
CA TRP A 115 -6.38 14.97 10.04
C TRP A 115 -7.88 14.70 9.95
N LEU A 116 -8.31 13.44 10.11
CA LEU A 116 -9.73 13.07 10.13
C LEU A 116 -10.39 13.32 11.50
N ALA A 117 -9.63 13.41 12.58
CA ALA A 117 -10.13 13.64 13.94
C ALA A 117 -11.10 14.84 14.08
N PRO A 118 -10.86 16.02 13.46
CA PRO A 118 -11.80 17.15 13.50
C PRO A 118 -13.12 16.85 12.77
N PHE A 119 -13.05 16.11 11.65
CA PHE A 119 -14.22 15.73 10.86
C PHE A 119 -15.08 14.71 11.60
N PHE A 120 -14.46 13.70 12.22
CA PHE A 120 -15.15 12.73 13.05
C PHE A 120 -15.84 13.38 14.26
N HIS A 121 -15.20 14.36 14.90
CA HIS A 121 -15.84 15.12 15.99
C HIS A 121 -17.11 15.84 15.53
N MET A 122 -17.09 16.49 14.36
CA MET A 122 -18.24 17.21 13.79
C MET A 122 -19.38 16.27 13.41
N GLU A 123 -19.08 15.13 12.79
CA GLU A 123 -20.05 14.10 12.41
C GLU A 123 -20.69 13.43 13.63
N ILE A 124 -19.91 13.08 14.67
CA ILE A 124 -20.43 12.50 15.92
C ILE A 124 -21.37 13.49 16.62
N PHE A 125 -21.04 14.79 16.63
CA PHE A 125 -21.91 15.81 17.21
C PHE A 125 -23.22 15.97 16.45
N LYS A 126 -23.18 15.98 15.12
CA LYS A 126 -24.40 16.02 14.28
C LYS A 126 -25.24 14.76 14.47
N PHE A 127 -24.62 13.59 14.51
CA PHE A 127 -25.29 12.32 14.73
C PHE A 127 -25.96 12.28 16.11
N ARG A 128 -25.27 12.67 17.19
CA ARG A 128 -25.86 12.80 18.53
C ARG A 128 -27.03 13.78 18.57
N LYS A 129 -26.94 14.90 17.85
CA LYS A 129 -28.01 15.90 17.79
C LYS A 129 -29.24 15.38 17.05
N SER A 130 -29.06 14.70 15.92
CA SER A 130 -30.15 14.03 15.18
C SER A 130 -30.78 12.91 15.99
N PHE A 131 -29.97 12.09 16.67
CA PHE A 131 -30.46 10.99 17.51
C PHE A 131 -31.29 11.49 18.70
N ARG A 132 -30.87 12.57 19.35
CA ARG A 132 -31.67 13.24 20.41
C ARG A 132 -33.00 13.79 19.89
N LYS A 133 -33.04 14.29 18.65
CA LYS A 133 -34.26 14.82 18.01
C LYS A 133 -35.24 13.68 17.70
N PHE A 134 -34.72 12.56 17.17
CA PHE A 134 -35.51 11.36 16.91
C PHE A 134 -36.08 10.73 18.19
N ARG A 135 -35.28 10.67 19.26
CA ARG A 135 -35.72 10.13 20.55
C ARG A 135 -36.84 10.97 21.19
N LYS A 136 -36.90 12.29 20.92
CA LYS A 136 -38.00 13.15 21.37
C LYS A 136 -39.29 12.96 20.55
N LEU A 137 -39.17 12.61 19.27
CA LEU A 137 -40.31 12.37 18.38
C LEU A 137 -40.94 10.98 18.55
N ALA A 138 -40.17 10.00 19.03
CA ALA A 138 -40.65 8.63 19.21
C ALA A 138 -41.33 8.37 20.57
N TRP A 139 -41.25 9.31 21.53
CA TRP A 139 -41.69 9.13 22.93
C TRP A 139 -42.46 10.33 23.50
N GLY A 140 -42.94 11.24 22.66
CA GLY A 140 -43.78 12.39 23.04
C GLY A 140 -44.97 12.49 22.11
#